data_AF-A0A0K1Q9E7-F1
#
_entry.id   AF-A0A0K1Q9E7-F1
#
_cell.length_a   1.000
_cell.length_b   1.000
_cell.length_c   1.000
_cell.angle_alpha   90.00
_cell.angle_beta   90.00
_cell.angle_gamma   90.00
#
_symmetry.space_group_name_H-M   'P 1'
#
loop_
_entity.id
_entity.type
_entity.pdbx_description
1 polymer ?
#
loop_
_entity_poly.entity_id
_entity_poly.type
_entity_poly.pdbx_seq_one_letter_code
_entity_poly.pdbx_strand_id
1 'polypeptide(L)'
;MRAPLFLALVAAGVALVVMALAPSGCSSPDATLRVDAGGPDRASFKPVANMLGHRCGSLDCHGSRYRNLRLYGYGGLRLDPTDRPDFPQTTDAEADADYEAVVGLEPEIMPEVVASKGADANRLTLVRKATGQEAHKGGQRIAPGDSADTCLLSWLGGAVDTQACNAAVLAP
;
A
#
# COMPACT_ATOMS: atom_id res chain seq x y z
N MET A 1 -58.31 45.49 34.21
CA MET A 1 -57.11 45.47 33.34
C MET A 1 -55.99 44.70 34.03
N ARG A 2 -55.82 43.40 33.73
CA ARG A 2 -54.61 42.58 33.95
C ARG A 2 -54.71 41.38 33.00
N ALA A 3 -53.74 41.22 32.09
CA ALA A 3 -53.66 40.10 31.16
C ALA A 3 -52.94 38.90 31.82
N PRO A 4 -53.40 37.65 31.66
CA PRO A 4 -52.78 36.49 32.29
C PRO A 4 -51.78 35.79 31.35
N LEU A 5 -50.52 35.88 31.76
CA LEU A 5 -49.43 34.89 31.83
C LEU A 5 -49.67 33.41 31.39
N PHE A 6 -50.34 33.12 30.27
CA PHE A 6 -50.55 31.74 29.79
C PHE A 6 -49.86 31.43 28.45
N LEU A 7 -48.94 32.28 27.99
CA LEU A 7 -48.21 32.08 26.72
C LEU A 7 -46.72 31.76 26.92
N ALA A 8 -46.34 31.10 28.01
CA ALA A 8 -44.93 30.79 28.32
C ALA A 8 -44.61 29.29 28.48
N LEU A 9 -45.60 28.39 28.35
CA LEU A 9 -45.43 26.97 28.72
C LEU A 9 -45.36 25.97 27.56
N VAL A 10 -45.53 26.39 26.30
CA VAL A 10 -45.47 25.47 25.15
C VAL A 10 -44.07 25.44 24.48
N ALA A 11 -43.21 26.43 24.75
CA ALA A 11 -41.88 26.51 24.14
C ALA A 11 -40.79 25.70 24.86
N ALA A 12 -41.07 25.16 26.06
CA ALA A 12 -40.06 24.46 26.87
C ALA A 12 -39.99 22.94 26.62
N GLY A 13 -40.97 22.34 25.91
CA GLY A 13 -41.04 20.89 25.70
C GLY A 13 -40.31 20.37 24.45
N VAL A 14 -40.08 21.21 23.45
CA VAL A 14 -39.49 20.77 22.16
C VAL A 14 -37.96 20.95 22.13
N ALA A 15 -37.41 21.79 23.00
CA ALA A 15 -35.96 22.04 23.06
C ALA A 15 -35.15 20.93 23.77
N LEU A 16 -35.81 19.99 24.47
CA LEU A 16 -35.12 18.97 25.26
C LEU A 16 -34.91 17.62 24.55
N VAL A 17 -35.45 17.44 23.34
CA VAL A 17 -35.32 16.15 22.61
C VAL A 17 -34.21 16.16 21.56
N VAL A 18 -33.70 17.34 21.17
CA VAL A 18 -32.65 17.44 20.13
C VAL A 18 -31.24 17.16 20.68
N MET A 19 -31.05 17.13 22.00
CA MET A 19 -29.74 17.02 22.64
C MET A 19 -29.38 15.61 23.15
N ALA A 20 -30.08 14.58 22.68
CA ALA A 20 -29.84 13.18 23.03
C ALA A 20 -29.34 12.31 21.85
N LEU A 21 -29.02 12.91 20.69
CA LEU A 21 -28.71 12.19 19.45
C LEU A 21 -27.25 12.30 18.95
N ALA A 22 -26.31 12.80 19.76
CA ALA A 22 -24.89 12.79 19.39
C ALA A 22 -24.03 12.36 20.59
N PRO A 23 -23.48 11.13 20.57
CA PRO A 23 -22.20 10.93 19.91
C PRO A 23 -22.03 9.52 19.31
N SER A 24 -22.66 9.20 18.18
CA SER A 24 -22.33 7.97 17.44
C SER A 24 -21.21 8.15 16.41
N GLY A 25 -20.62 9.35 16.30
CA GLY A 25 -19.57 9.67 15.33
C GLY A 25 -18.13 9.39 15.80
N CYS A 26 -17.92 8.93 17.04
CA CYS A 26 -16.59 8.67 17.58
C CYS A 26 -16.45 7.22 18.07
N SER A 27 -16.78 6.24 17.24
CA SER A 27 -16.22 4.90 17.46
C SER A 27 -14.71 4.99 17.24
N SER A 28 -13.91 4.46 18.17
CA SER A 28 -12.48 4.26 17.90
C SER A 28 -12.36 3.47 16.60
N PRO A 29 -11.58 3.94 15.60
CA PRO A 29 -11.37 3.17 14.40
C PRO A 29 -10.79 1.82 14.82
N ASP A 30 -11.29 0.76 14.20
CA ASP A 30 -10.75 -0.57 14.44
C ASP A 30 -9.29 -0.58 13.97
N ALA A 31 -8.36 -0.72 14.92
CA ALA A 31 -6.93 -0.72 14.65
C ALA A 31 -6.48 -1.91 13.76
N THR A 32 -7.37 -2.90 13.59
CA THR A 32 -7.13 -4.09 12.77
C THR A 32 -7.84 -4.03 11.42
N LEU A 33 -8.80 -3.12 11.23
CA LEU A 33 -9.50 -2.98 9.96
C LEU A 33 -8.54 -2.46 8.88
N ARG A 34 -8.38 -3.26 7.82
CA ARG A 34 -7.65 -2.87 6.61
C ARG A 34 -8.64 -2.65 5.49
N VAL A 35 -8.49 -1.54 4.77
CA VAL A 35 -9.21 -1.33 3.52
C VAL A 35 -8.44 -2.10 2.45
N ASP A 36 -9.13 -2.99 1.74
CA ASP A 36 -8.54 -3.68 0.59
C ASP A 36 -8.35 -2.67 -0.54
N ALA A 37 -7.09 -2.39 -0.88
CA ALA A 37 -6.71 -1.49 -1.97
C ALA A 37 -6.89 -2.13 -3.37
N GLY A 38 -7.41 -3.36 -3.46
CA GLY A 38 -7.76 -4.04 -4.71
C GLY A 38 -6.55 -4.49 -5.54
N GLY A 39 -5.48 -4.92 -4.87
CA GLY A 39 -4.29 -5.49 -5.52
C GLY A 39 -4.48 -6.93 -6.03
N PRO A 40 -3.49 -7.51 -6.74
CA PRO A 40 -3.46 -8.94 -7.07
C PRO A 40 -3.41 -9.83 -5.82
N ASP A 41 -3.49 -11.15 -6.00
CA ASP A 41 -3.44 -12.09 -4.87
C ASP A 41 -2.20 -11.88 -3.98
N ARG A 42 -2.43 -11.57 -2.71
CA ARG A 42 -1.39 -11.33 -1.71
C ARG A 42 -0.48 -12.53 -1.53
N ALA A 43 -1.02 -13.75 -1.53
CA ALA A 43 -0.21 -14.96 -1.31
C ALA A 43 0.84 -15.16 -2.41
N SER A 44 0.59 -14.59 -3.59
CA SER A 44 1.52 -14.62 -4.74
C SER A 44 2.62 -13.55 -4.69
N PHE A 45 2.61 -12.64 -3.71
CA PHE A 45 3.45 -11.44 -3.74
C PHE A 45 4.90 -11.64 -3.28
N LYS A 46 5.20 -12.63 -2.41
CA LYS A 46 6.54 -12.77 -1.82
C LYS A 46 7.70 -12.81 -2.84
N PRO A 47 7.61 -13.49 -4.00
CA PRO A 47 8.64 -13.42 -5.03
C PRO A 47 8.84 -12.00 -5.60
N VAL A 48 7.76 -11.23 -5.74
CA VAL A 48 7.79 -9.83 -6.18
C VAL A 48 8.43 -8.96 -5.09
N ALA A 49 8.07 -9.17 -3.82
CA ALA A 49 8.70 -8.48 -2.68
C ALA A 49 10.22 -8.70 -2.67
N ASN A 50 10.68 -9.94 -2.87
CA ASN A 50 12.12 -10.23 -2.96
C ASN A 50 12.80 -9.50 -4.13
N MET A 51 12.16 -9.46 -5.29
CA MET A 51 12.66 -8.71 -6.45
C MET A 51 12.72 -7.22 -6.16
N LEU A 52 11.66 -6.63 -5.61
CA LEU A 52 11.61 -5.21 -5.25
C LEU A 52 12.63 -4.87 -4.16
N GLY A 53 12.81 -5.73 -3.17
CA GLY A 53 13.83 -5.61 -2.14
C GLY A 53 15.24 -5.55 -2.72
N HIS A 54 15.58 -6.49 -3.61
CA HIS A 54 16.89 -6.53 -4.29
C HIS A 54 17.11 -5.31 -5.19
N ARG A 55 16.10 -4.90 -5.95
CA ARG A 55 16.22 -3.83 -6.96
C ARG A 55 16.11 -2.44 -6.37
N CYS A 56 15.28 -2.25 -5.35
CA CYS A 56 14.82 -0.94 -4.88
C CYS A 56 14.97 -0.78 -3.36
N GLY A 57 15.12 -1.86 -2.61
CA GLY A 57 15.03 -1.91 -1.15
C GLY A 57 16.33 -1.64 -0.38
N SER A 58 17.39 -1.12 -1.01
CA SER A 58 18.59 -0.72 -0.26
C SER A 58 18.32 0.44 0.69
N LEU A 59 19.17 0.61 1.70
CA LEU A 59 19.07 1.67 2.72
C LEU A 59 19.10 3.10 2.13
N ASP A 60 19.71 3.28 0.95
CA ASP A 60 19.77 4.58 0.25
C ASP A 60 18.52 4.86 -0.61
N CYS A 61 17.73 3.82 -0.88
CA CYS A 61 16.53 3.84 -1.71
C CYS A 61 15.27 3.63 -0.84
N HIS A 62 14.49 2.59 -1.12
CA HIS A 62 13.20 2.32 -0.48
C HIS A 62 13.31 1.47 0.79
N GLY A 63 14.49 0.93 1.10
CA GLY A 63 14.80 0.32 2.39
C GLY A 63 15.03 1.36 3.48
N SER A 64 14.20 2.39 3.55
CA SER A 64 14.35 3.45 4.55
C SER A 64 12.99 3.99 4.98
N ARG A 65 12.94 4.50 6.21
CA ARG A 65 11.72 5.12 6.74
C ARG A 65 11.37 6.48 6.12
N TYR A 66 12.26 7.01 5.27
CA TYR A 66 12.20 8.38 4.74
C TYR A 66 11.67 8.46 3.30
N ARG A 67 11.21 7.36 2.72
CA ARG A 67 10.55 7.31 1.41
C ARG A 67 9.10 6.86 1.54
N ASN A 68 8.26 7.31 0.60
CA ASN A 68 6.82 7.02 0.61
C ASN A 68 6.54 5.53 0.34
N LEU A 69 7.21 4.93 -0.65
CA LEU A 69 7.27 3.48 -0.79
C LEU A 69 8.37 2.96 0.14
N ARG A 70 7.98 2.21 1.16
CA ARG A 70 8.89 1.57 2.11
C ARG A 70 8.92 0.07 1.83
N LEU A 71 10.11 -0.45 1.60
CA LEU A 71 10.35 -1.87 1.38
C LEU A 71 11.17 -2.44 2.53
N TYR A 72 10.81 -3.63 2.96
CA TYR A 72 11.44 -4.36 4.03
C TYR A 72 12.12 -5.63 3.50
N GLY A 73 13.13 -6.11 4.23
CA GLY A 73 13.73 -7.41 3.97
C GLY A 73 15.23 -7.38 3.76
N TYR A 74 15.73 -8.47 3.18
CA TYR A 74 17.17 -8.69 2.98
C TYR A 74 17.80 -7.58 2.12
N GLY A 75 18.93 -7.06 2.56
CA GLY A 75 19.66 -5.95 1.94
C GLY A 75 19.16 -4.54 2.33
N GLY A 76 18.12 -4.45 3.16
CA GLY A 76 17.39 -3.20 3.41
C GLY A 76 16.97 -2.96 4.86
N LEU A 77 15.91 -2.16 5.02
CA LEU A 77 15.26 -1.94 6.30
C LEU A 77 14.59 -3.23 6.78
N ARG A 78 14.72 -3.57 8.05
CA ARG A 78 14.06 -4.73 8.64
C ARG A 78 12.78 -4.34 9.37
N LEU A 79 11.77 -5.21 9.29
CA LEU A 79 10.53 -5.00 10.02
C LEU A 79 10.73 -5.24 11.52
N ASP A 80 11.42 -6.33 11.87
CA ASP A 80 11.93 -6.56 13.22
C ASP A 80 13.21 -5.73 13.43
N PRO A 81 13.26 -4.80 14.40
CA PRO A 81 14.44 -3.99 14.64
C PRO A 81 15.65 -4.77 15.19
N THR A 82 15.48 -6.04 15.56
CA THR A 82 16.56 -6.92 16.02
C THR A 82 17.26 -7.67 14.88
N ASP A 83 16.60 -7.76 13.72
CA ASP A 83 17.19 -8.33 12.51
C ASP A 83 18.25 -7.40 11.91
N ARG A 84 19.21 -8.00 11.21
CA ARG A 84 20.24 -7.26 10.48
C ARG A 84 19.82 -7.10 9.02
N PRO A 85 20.30 -6.06 8.31
CA PRO A 85 19.99 -5.90 6.89
C PRO A 85 20.32 -7.15 6.06
N ASP A 86 21.38 -7.87 6.40
CA ASP A 86 21.88 -9.06 5.70
C ASP A 86 21.42 -10.39 6.32
N PHE A 87 20.61 -10.39 7.38
CA PHE A 87 20.12 -11.63 7.99
C PHE A 87 18.91 -11.38 8.90
N PRO A 88 17.83 -12.21 8.83
CA PRO A 88 17.63 -13.39 7.98
C PRO A 88 17.25 -13.04 6.53
N GLN A 89 16.89 -14.03 5.72
CA GLN A 89 16.18 -13.76 4.45
C GLN A 89 14.86 -13.02 4.71
N THR A 90 14.30 -12.37 3.68
CA THR A 90 13.02 -11.66 3.77
C THR A 90 11.93 -12.58 4.31
N THR A 91 11.30 -12.14 5.39
CA THR A 91 10.25 -12.90 6.10
C THR A 91 8.88 -12.73 5.42
N ASP A 92 7.91 -13.58 5.76
CA ASP A 92 6.54 -13.43 5.26
C ASP A 92 5.90 -12.12 5.76
N ALA A 93 6.17 -11.73 7.01
CA ALA A 93 5.66 -10.48 7.57
C ALA A 93 6.23 -9.23 6.86
N GLU A 94 7.50 -9.29 6.43
CA GLU A 94 8.10 -8.23 5.60
C GLU A 94 7.47 -8.18 4.21
N ALA A 95 7.26 -9.33 3.57
CA ALA A 95 6.56 -9.40 2.28
C ALA A 95 5.12 -8.87 2.37
N ASP A 96 4.40 -9.16 3.47
CA ASP A 96 3.06 -8.64 3.72
C ASP A 96 3.05 -7.12 3.93
N ALA A 97 4.03 -6.58 4.67
CA ALA A 97 4.18 -5.14 4.85
C ALA A 97 4.49 -4.44 3.52
N ASP A 98 5.33 -5.05 2.69
CA ASP A 98 5.66 -4.56 1.36
C ASP A 98 4.47 -4.61 0.40
N TYR A 99 3.63 -5.64 0.51
CA TYR A 99 2.39 -5.73 -0.27
C TYR A 99 1.53 -4.49 0.00
N GLU A 100 1.28 -4.17 1.28
CA GLU A 100 0.51 -2.99 1.67
C GLU A 100 1.14 -1.70 1.15
N ALA A 101 2.47 -1.58 1.23
CA ALA A 101 3.18 -0.41 0.74
C ALA A 101 3.05 -0.24 -0.78
N VAL A 102 3.03 -1.34 -1.54
CA VAL A 102 2.88 -1.33 -2.99
C VAL A 102 1.44 -1.03 -3.41
N VAL A 103 0.46 -1.76 -2.87
CA VAL A 103 -0.95 -1.57 -3.28
C VAL A 103 -1.53 -0.25 -2.76
N GLY A 104 -1.03 0.24 -1.62
CA GLY A 104 -1.44 1.51 -1.03
C GLY A 104 -0.76 2.74 -1.64
N LEU A 105 0.15 2.58 -2.62
CA LEU A 105 0.83 3.71 -3.25
C LEU A 105 -0.12 4.53 -4.12
N GLU A 106 -0.97 3.85 -4.89
CA GLU A 106 -1.97 4.43 -5.80
C GLU A 106 -3.26 3.59 -5.73
N PRO A 107 -3.96 3.58 -4.57
CA PRO A 107 -5.10 2.69 -4.34
C PRO A 107 -6.30 2.99 -5.24
N GLU A 108 -6.39 4.17 -5.84
CA GLU A 108 -7.42 4.52 -6.83
C GLU A 108 -7.13 3.91 -8.21
N ILE A 109 -5.86 3.64 -8.54
CA ILE A 109 -5.44 3.16 -9.87
C ILE A 109 -5.15 1.65 -9.86
N MET A 110 -4.63 1.12 -8.74
CA MET A 110 -4.27 -0.29 -8.60
C MET A 110 -5.40 -1.24 -9.01
N PRO A 111 -6.65 -1.10 -8.53
CA PRO A 111 -7.74 -2.00 -8.93
C PRO A 111 -8.03 -1.97 -10.43
N GLU A 112 -7.90 -0.81 -11.08
CA GLU A 112 -8.14 -0.68 -12.52
C GLU A 112 -7.08 -1.40 -13.35
N VAL A 113 -5.81 -1.36 -12.91
CA VAL A 113 -4.70 -2.09 -13.54
C VAL A 113 -4.85 -3.59 -13.34
N VAL A 114 -5.26 -4.02 -12.14
CA VAL A 114 -5.54 -5.44 -11.87
C VAL A 114 -6.72 -5.94 -12.69
N ALA A 115 -7.79 -5.14 -12.81
CA ALA A 115 -8.97 -5.45 -13.63
C ALA A 115 -8.61 -5.57 -15.12
N SER A 116 -7.68 -4.76 -15.62
CA SER A 116 -7.15 -4.88 -16.99
C SER A 116 -6.06 -5.94 -17.15
N LYS A 117 -5.82 -6.77 -16.12
CA LYS A 117 -4.79 -7.82 -16.13
C LYS A 117 -3.40 -7.26 -16.48
N GLY A 118 -3.09 -6.07 -15.97
CA GLY A 118 -1.79 -5.43 -16.16
C GLY A 118 -1.58 -4.80 -17.54
N ALA A 119 -2.57 -4.82 -18.45
CA ALA A 119 -2.43 -4.30 -19.81
C ALA A 119 -1.95 -2.82 -19.86
N ASP A 120 -2.36 -2.03 -18.87
CA ASP A 120 -1.99 -0.61 -18.73
C ASP A 120 -1.15 -0.35 -17.47
N ALA A 121 -0.25 -1.27 -17.12
CA ALA A 121 0.58 -1.19 -15.90
C ALA A 121 1.36 0.13 -15.77
N ASN A 122 1.71 0.78 -16.89
CA ASN A 122 2.36 2.10 -16.92
C ASN A 122 1.48 3.25 -16.35
N ARG A 123 0.22 2.99 -16.02
CA ARG A 123 -0.60 3.94 -15.23
C ARG A 123 -0.12 4.07 -13.79
N LEU A 124 0.59 3.07 -13.26
CA LEU A 124 1.19 3.12 -11.93
C LEU A 124 2.53 3.87 -11.98
N THR A 125 2.74 4.81 -11.06
CA THR A 125 4.03 5.49 -10.87
C THR A 125 5.13 4.52 -10.50
N LEU A 126 4.83 3.43 -9.77
CA LEU A 126 5.79 2.36 -9.46
C LEU A 126 6.43 1.84 -10.74
N VAL A 127 5.61 1.48 -11.73
CA VAL A 127 6.06 0.91 -13.00
C VAL A 127 6.85 1.96 -13.78
N ARG A 128 6.28 3.17 -13.99
CA ARG A 128 6.97 4.21 -14.77
C ARG A 128 8.32 4.61 -14.20
N LYS A 129 8.42 4.76 -12.87
CA LYS A 129 9.69 5.12 -12.21
C LYS A 129 10.68 3.96 -12.25
N ALA A 130 10.23 2.73 -12.02
CA ALA A 130 11.09 1.56 -12.08
C ALA A 130 11.68 1.36 -13.49
N THR A 131 10.87 1.55 -14.53
CA THR A 131 11.29 1.38 -15.92
C THR A 131 11.93 2.62 -16.56
N GLY A 132 12.11 3.72 -15.81
CA GLY A 132 12.73 4.95 -16.31
C GLY A 132 11.85 5.81 -17.24
N GLN A 133 10.55 5.54 -17.33
CA GLN A 133 9.58 6.38 -18.06
C GLN A 133 9.21 7.66 -17.29
N GLU A 134 9.41 7.66 -15.97
CA GLU A 134 9.24 8.81 -15.10
C GLU A 134 10.54 9.06 -14.31
N ALA A 135 10.93 10.33 -14.16
CA ALA A 135 12.15 10.69 -13.46
C ALA A 135 12.18 10.11 -12.03
N HIS A 136 13.31 9.49 -11.70
CA HIS A 136 13.49 8.79 -10.45
C HIS A 136 14.94 8.94 -9.95
N LYS A 137 15.12 9.26 -8.66
CA LYS A 137 16.45 9.47 -8.06
C LYS A 137 17.32 8.20 -8.15
N GLY A 138 16.73 7.01 -8.04
CA GLY A 138 17.43 5.74 -8.20
C GLY A 138 17.75 5.37 -9.65
N GLY A 139 17.36 6.21 -10.62
CA GLY A 139 17.40 5.87 -12.04
C GLY A 139 16.44 4.74 -12.40
N GLN A 140 16.69 4.13 -13.55
CA GLN A 140 15.99 2.92 -14.00
C GLN A 140 16.48 1.71 -13.20
N ARG A 141 15.55 0.96 -12.61
CA ARG A 141 15.82 -0.24 -11.80
C ARG A 141 15.29 -1.53 -12.42
N ILE A 142 14.45 -1.40 -13.44
CA ILE A 142 13.86 -2.49 -14.22
C ILE A 142 14.00 -2.13 -15.70
N ALA A 143 14.62 -3.00 -16.50
CA ALA A 143 14.67 -2.83 -17.94
C ALA A 143 13.43 -3.46 -18.59
N PRO A 144 12.68 -2.75 -19.46
CA PRO A 144 11.55 -3.36 -20.17
C PRO A 144 11.94 -4.66 -20.86
N GLY A 145 11.17 -5.72 -20.62
CA GLY A 145 11.41 -7.07 -21.14
C GLY A 145 12.43 -7.91 -20.37
N ASP A 146 13.04 -7.40 -19.29
CA ASP A 146 13.90 -8.20 -18.42
C ASP A 146 13.09 -9.10 -17.45
N SER A 147 13.79 -9.86 -16.62
CA SER A 147 13.17 -10.76 -15.65
C SER A 147 12.45 -10.02 -14.51
N ALA A 148 12.90 -8.82 -14.12
CA ALA A 148 12.24 -8.00 -13.11
C ALA A 148 10.94 -7.39 -13.66
N ASP A 149 10.95 -6.97 -14.92
CA ASP A 149 9.77 -6.48 -15.64
C ASP A 149 8.73 -7.59 -15.76
N THR A 150 9.15 -8.78 -16.22
CA THR A 150 8.29 -9.96 -16.32
C THR A 150 7.72 -10.36 -14.96
N CYS A 151 8.54 -10.34 -13.89
CA CYS A 151 8.10 -10.62 -12.52
C CYS A 151 6.99 -9.65 -12.06
N LEU A 152 7.21 -8.35 -12.24
CA LEU A 152 6.25 -7.33 -11.80
C LEU A 152 4.95 -7.36 -12.62
N LEU A 153 5.06 -7.40 -13.95
CA LEU A 153 3.90 -7.34 -14.84
C LEU A 153 3.05 -8.61 -14.78
N SER A 154 3.66 -9.80 -14.62
CA SER A 154 2.92 -11.05 -14.45
C SER A 154 2.12 -11.09 -13.15
N TRP A 155 2.66 -10.53 -12.06
CA TRP A 155 1.92 -10.35 -10.81
C TRP A 155 0.74 -9.38 -10.96
N LEU A 156 0.95 -8.21 -11.60
CA LEU A 156 -0.14 -7.28 -11.93
C LEU A 156 -1.20 -7.93 -12.85
N GLY A 157 -0.78 -8.88 -13.70
CA GLY A 157 -1.66 -9.71 -14.52
C GLY A 157 -2.44 -10.78 -13.75
N GLY A 158 -2.14 -10.98 -12.47
CA GLY A 158 -2.78 -11.97 -11.61
C GLY A 158 -2.24 -13.40 -11.77
N ALA A 159 -1.09 -13.58 -12.40
CA ALA A 159 -0.44 -14.88 -12.58
C ALA A 159 1.09 -14.72 -12.51
N VAL A 160 1.62 -14.58 -11.29
CA VAL A 160 3.05 -14.29 -11.05
C VAL A 160 3.96 -15.34 -11.70
N ASP A 161 4.93 -14.87 -12.48
CA ASP A 161 6.03 -15.68 -12.99
C ASP A 161 7.13 -15.77 -11.94
N THR A 162 7.03 -16.78 -11.08
CA THR A 162 8.01 -17.04 -10.02
C THR A 162 9.42 -17.30 -10.56
N GLN A 163 9.56 -17.85 -11.77
CA GLN A 163 10.88 -18.10 -12.37
C GLN A 163 11.53 -16.78 -12.77
N ALA A 164 10.76 -15.86 -13.37
CA ALA A 164 11.22 -14.51 -13.67
C ALA A 164 11.61 -13.77 -12.38
N CYS A 165 10.81 -13.84 -11.33
CA CYS A 165 11.13 -13.22 -10.04
C CYS A 165 12.44 -13.78 -9.44
N ASN A 166 12.64 -15.09 -9.47
CA ASN A 166 13.88 -15.71 -8.99
C ASN A 166 15.09 -15.33 -9.84
N ALA A 167 14.94 -15.21 -11.16
CA ALA A 167 16.01 -14.72 -12.03
C ALA A 167 16.33 -13.24 -11.77
N ALA A 168 15.32 -12.43 -11.43
CA ALA A 168 15.46 -10.99 -11.19
C ALA A 168 16.30 -10.65 -9.96
N VAL A 169 16.35 -11.52 -8.95
CA VAL A 169 17.19 -11.35 -7.75
C VAL A 169 18.63 -11.83 -7.93
N LEU A 170 18.92 -12.56 -9.01
CA LEU A 170 20.28 -13.02 -9.35
C LEU A 170 20.98 -12.07 -10.32
N ALA A 171 20.21 -11.36 -11.14
CA ALA A 171 20.75 -10.37 -12.05
C ALA A 171 21.15 -9.08 -11.29
N PRO A 172 22.26 -8.43 -11.69
CA PRO A 172 22.74 -7.18 -11.09
C PRO A 172 21.76 -6.02 -11.33
#